data_AF-A0A520ESL8-F1
#
_entry.id   AF-A0A520ESL8-F1
#
_cell.length_a   1.000
_cell.length_b   1.000
_cell.length_c   1.000
_cell.angle_alpha   90.00
_cell.angle_beta   90.00
_cell.angle_gamma   90.00
#
_symmetry.space_group_name_H-M   'P 1'
#
loop_
_entity.id
_entity.type
_entity.pdbx_description
1 polymer ?
#
loop_
_entity_poly.entity_id
_entity_poly.type
_entity_poly.pdbx_seq_one_letter_code
_entity_poly.pdbx_strand_id
1 'polypeptide(L)'
;MDALWLFGDQLGPHFHSVDEHAERDVLMIESRRVFRRRRYHRQKLHLVLSGMRHLADELGDRVTYLQTETYREALAEYGKPVVVFEPTSHAAE
;
A
#
# COMPACT_ATOMS: atom_id res chain seq x y z
N MET A 1 0.82 -0.45 18.02
CA MET A 1 1.61 0.51 17.24
C MET A 1 0.76 0.94 16.06
N ASP A 2 0.93 2.15 15.54
CA ASP A 2 0.26 2.56 14.31
C ASP A 2 0.71 1.68 13.15
N ALA A 3 -0.22 1.32 12.26
CA ALA A 3 0.07 0.45 11.14
C ALA A 3 0.98 1.13 10.11
N LEU A 4 1.86 0.35 9.49
CA LEU A 4 2.71 0.79 8.40
C LEU A 4 1.92 0.76 7.10
N TRP A 5 1.71 1.91 6.49
CA TRP A 5 1.12 1.99 5.15
C TRP A 5 2.20 1.87 4.08
N LEU A 6 2.16 0.78 3.32
CA LEU A 6 3.02 0.54 2.15
C LEU A 6 2.35 0.99 0.86
N PHE A 7 3.08 1.77 0.06
CA PHE A 7 2.69 2.14 -1.30
C PHE A 7 3.07 1.05 -2.31
N GLY A 8 2.50 1.12 -3.53
CA GLY A 8 2.74 0.13 -4.59
C GLY A 8 4.19 0.05 -5.10
N ASP A 9 5.05 0.99 -4.73
CA ASP A 9 6.49 1.00 -4.98
C ASP A 9 7.34 0.53 -3.78
N GLN A 10 6.72 0.18 -2.64
CA GLN A 10 7.38 -0.18 -1.38
C GLN A 10 7.17 -1.65 -1.00
N LEU A 11 7.26 -2.55 -1.98
CA LEU A 11 6.88 -3.97 -1.82
C LEU A 11 8.01 -4.90 -1.38
N GLY A 12 9.21 -4.37 -1.13
CA GLY A 12 10.36 -5.16 -0.72
C GLY A 12 10.43 -5.37 0.81
N PRO A 13 11.06 -6.46 1.28
CA PRO A 13 11.15 -6.78 2.72
C PRO A 13 11.89 -5.72 3.53
N HIS A 14 12.75 -4.91 2.90
CA HIS A 14 13.45 -3.82 3.57
C HIS A 14 12.52 -2.69 4.04
N PHE A 15 11.27 -2.65 3.59
CA PHE A 15 10.26 -1.72 4.11
C PHE A 15 9.50 -2.28 5.31
N HIS A 16 9.25 -3.59 5.40
CA HIS A 16 8.28 -4.15 6.36
C HIS A 16 8.80 -5.29 7.24
N SER A 17 10.04 -5.72 7.03
CA SER A 17 10.67 -6.83 7.78
C SER A 17 11.90 -6.39 8.57
N VAL A 18 12.22 -5.10 8.58
CA VAL A 18 13.24 -4.53 9.49
C VAL A 18 12.70 -4.46 10.91
N ASP A 19 13.55 -4.59 11.92
CA ASP A 19 13.15 -4.68 13.34
C ASP A 19 12.17 -3.59 13.80
N GLU A 20 12.29 -2.36 13.28
CA GLU A 20 11.39 -1.24 13.60
C GLU A 20 9.94 -1.45 13.13
N HIS A 21 9.74 -2.29 12.11
CA HIS A 21 8.47 -2.48 11.41
C HIS A 21 7.99 -3.93 11.37
N ALA A 22 8.84 -4.89 11.74
CA ALA A 22 8.55 -6.32 11.66
C ALA A 22 7.26 -6.72 12.40
N GLU A 23 6.96 -6.04 13.52
CA GLU A 23 5.80 -6.28 14.38
C GLU A 23 4.61 -5.34 14.10
N ARG A 24 4.70 -4.45 13.10
CA ARG A 24 3.59 -3.55 12.76
C ARG A 24 2.59 -4.26 11.85
N ASP A 25 1.31 -4.03 12.11
CA ASP A 25 0.27 -4.25 11.11
C ASP A 25 0.58 -3.42 9.86
N VAL A 26 0.20 -3.93 8.70
CA VAL A 26 0.42 -3.30 7.40
C VAL A 26 -0.91 -2.85 6.81
N LEU A 27 -0.96 -1.65 6.28
CA LEU A 27 -2.04 -1.19 5.41
C LEU A 27 -1.54 -1.13 3.97
N MET A 28 -2.30 -1.68 3.04
CA MET A 28 -2.05 -1.56 1.60
C MET A 28 -3.34 -1.16 0.90
N ILE A 29 -3.25 -0.17 0.01
CA ILE A 29 -4.41 0.39 -0.68
C ILE A 29 -4.23 0.33 -2.20
N GLU A 30 -5.09 -0.42 -2.89
CA GLU A 30 -5.21 -0.44 -4.34
C GLU A 30 -6.18 0.67 -4.81
N SER A 31 -5.69 1.91 -4.98
CA SER A 31 -6.52 3.02 -5.46
C SER A 31 -6.72 2.99 -6.98
N ARG A 32 -7.97 2.79 -7.42
CA ARG A 32 -8.34 2.83 -8.84
C ARG A 32 -8.04 4.18 -9.49
N ARG A 33 -8.25 5.29 -8.77
CA ARG A 33 -7.97 6.65 -9.26
C ARG A 33 -6.49 6.84 -9.56
N VAL A 34 -5.60 6.37 -8.68
CA VAL A 34 -4.15 6.46 -8.87
C VAL A 34 -3.72 5.71 -10.14
N PHE A 35 -4.21 4.49 -10.34
CA PHE A 35 -3.90 3.70 -11.52
C PHE A 35 -4.53 4.23 -12.82
N ARG A 36 -5.58 5.05 -12.74
CA ARG A 36 -6.22 5.72 -13.89
C ARG A 36 -5.62 7.08 -14.21
N ARG A 37 -5.02 7.78 -13.25
CA ARG A 37 -4.60 9.19 -13.38
C ARG A 37 -3.57 9.43 -14.48
N ARG A 38 -2.74 8.44 -14.80
CA ARG A 38 -1.73 8.53 -15.87
C ARG A 38 -1.82 7.34 -16.79
N ARG A 39 -1.39 7.52 -18.04
CA ARG A 39 -1.26 6.42 -19.00
C ARG A 39 -0.12 5.50 -18.56
N TYR A 40 -0.43 4.51 -17.73
CA TYR A 40 0.53 3.47 -17.36
C TYR A 40 0.76 2.52 -18.55
N HIS A 41 2.00 2.08 -18.72
CA HIS A 41 2.25 0.92 -19.56
C HIS A 41 1.58 -0.30 -18.92
N ARG A 42 0.80 -1.07 -19.69
CA ARG A 42 -0.02 -2.17 -19.16
C ARG A 42 0.79 -3.19 -18.37
N GLN A 43 2.01 -3.50 -18.83
CA GLN A 43 2.91 -4.44 -18.13
C GLN A 43 3.38 -3.88 -16.78
N LYS A 44 3.71 -2.58 -16.70
CA LYS A 44 4.11 -1.94 -15.44
C LYS A 44 2.97 -1.98 -14.43
N LEU A 45 1.75 -1.65 -14.87
CA LEU A 45 0.57 -1.70 -14.01
C LEU A 45 0.32 -3.13 -13.51
N HIS A 46 0.40 -4.12 -14.40
CA HIS A 46 0.23 -5.51 -14.04
C HIS A 46 1.27 -5.98 -13.02
N LEU A 47 2.55 -5.60 -13.21
CA LEU A 47 3.62 -5.93 -12.28
C LEU A 47 3.36 -5.37 -10.88
N VAL A 48 2.96 -4.10 -10.78
CA VAL A 48 2.66 -3.46 -9.49
C VAL A 48 1.46 -4.13 -8.81
N LEU A 49 0.34 -4.32 -9.54
CA LEU A 49 -0.86 -4.94 -8.97
C LEU A 49 -0.60 -6.38 -8.53
N SER A 50 0.12 -7.15 -9.34
CA SER A 50 0.52 -8.53 -9.02
C SER A 50 1.41 -8.56 -7.78
N GLY A 51 2.43 -7.70 -7.73
CA GLY A 51 3.31 -7.59 -6.56
C GLY A 51 2.55 -7.20 -5.29
N MET A 52 1.62 -6.25 -5.36
CA MET A 52 0.81 -5.85 -4.21
C MET A 52 -0.03 -7.01 -3.66
N ARG A 53 -0.63 -7.82 -4.54
CA ARG A 53 -1.49 -8.94 -4.15
C ARG A 53 -0.67 -10.10 -3.59
N HIS A 54 0.44 -10.44 -4.22
CA HIS A 54 1.34 -11.46 -3.68
C HIS A 54 1.92 -11.07 -2.32
N LEU A 55 2.29 -9.80 -2.12
CA LEU A 55 2.75 -9.34 -0.81
C LEU A 55 1.61 -9.41 0.23
N ALA A 56 0.38 -9.08 -0.17
CA ALA A 56 -0.75 -9.22 0.75
C ALA A 56 -0.95 -10.69 1.17
N ASP A 57 -0.85 -11.62 0.23
CA ASP A 57 -0.91 -13.07 0.51
C ASP A 57 0.26 -13.53 1.41
N GLU A 58 1.48 -13.02 1.18
CA GLU A 58 2.67 -13.34 1.98
C GLU A 58 2.55 -12.83 3.43
N LEU A 59 2.01 -11.61 3.62
CA LEU A 59 1.84 -10.99 4.93
C LEU A 59 0.66 -11.57 5.72
N GLY A 60 -0.31 -12.19 5.05
CA GLY A 60 -1.46 -12.84 5.68
C GLY A 60 -2.21 -11.92 6.63
N ASP A 61 -2.45 -12.39 7.86
CA ASP A 61 -3.21 -11.65 8.88
C ASP A 61 -2.56 -10.32 9.29
N ARG A 62 -1.29 -10.09 8.95
CA ARG A 62 -0.58 -8.85 9.27
C ARG A 62 -0.99 -7.69 8.35
N VAL A 63 -1.67 -7.94 7.23
CA VAL A 63 -2.07 -6.90 6.28
C VAL A 63 -3.58 -6.66 6.26
N THR A 64 -3.96 -5.39 6.24
CA THR A 64 -5.28 -4.96 5.77
C THR A 64 -5.13 -4.46 4.33
N TYR A 65 -5.72 -5.18 3.38
CA TYR A 65 -5.67 -4.85 1.95
C TYR A 65 -7.00 -4.28 1.47
N LEU A 66 -7.02 -2.99 1.14
CA LEU A 66 -8.24 -2.28 0.71
C LEU A 66 -8.20 -1.92 -0.78
N GLN A 67 -9.31 -2.15 -1.47
CA GLN A 67 -9.47 -1.80 -2.88
C GLN A 67 -10.56 -0.73 -3.02
N THR A 68 -10.15 0.53 -3.18
CA THR A 68 -11.05 1.69 -3.16
C THR A 68 -10.84 2.59 -4.38
N GLU A 69 -11.69 3.60 -4.56
CA GLU A 69 -11.45 4.59 -5.62
C GLU A 69 -10.30 5.53 -5.22
N THR A 70 -10.25 5.98 -3.96
CA THR A 70 -9.24 6.94 -3.45
C THR A 70 -8.55 6.49 -2.17
N TYR A 71 -7.37 7.05 -1.88
CA TYR A 71 -6.71 6.83 -0.58
C TYR A 71 -7.51 7.39 0.60
N ARG A 72 -8.20 8.52 0.42
CA ARG A 72 -9.04 9.11 1.47
C ARG A 72 -10.16 8.17 1.91
N GLU A 73 -10.82 7.54 0.95
CA GLU A 73 -11.87 6.54 1.19
C GLU A 73 -11.32 5.36 1.99
N ALA A 74 -10.19 4.79 1.56
CA ALA A 74 -9.57 3.67 2.26
C ALA A 74 -9.09 4.03 3.67
N LEU A 75 -8.54 5.23 3.88
CA LEU A 75 -8.14 5.69 5.21
C LEU A 75 -9.34 5.89 6.13
N ALA A 76 -10.46 6.40 5.60
CA ALA A 76 -11.70 6.52 6.35
C ALA A 76 -12.27 5.14 6.72
N GLU A 77 -12.20 4.16 5.80
CA GLU A 77 -12.60 2.77 6.05
C GLU A 77 -11.68 2.08 7.07
N TYR A 78 -10.36 2.29 6.98
CA TYR A 78 -9.39 1.73 7.92
C TYR A 78 -9.56 2.27 9.34
N GLY A 79 -9.89 3.56 9.48
CA GLY A 79 -10.34 4.16 10.73
C GLY A 79 -9.30 4.24 11.85
N LYS A 80 -8.02 3.96 11.56
CA LYS A 80 -6.91 3.99 12.52
C LYS A 80 -5.75 4.85 11.99
N PRO A 81 -4.93 5.44 12.88
CA PRO A 81 -3.70 6.11 12.48
C PRO A 81 -2.73 5.17 11.75
N VAL A 82 -1.94 5.74 10.84
CA VAL A 82 -0.91 5.05 10.08
C VAL A 82 0.38 5.83 10.08
N VAL A 83 1.49 5.12 9.96
CA VAL A 83 2.80 5.66 9.63
C VAL A 83 3.14 5.30 8.18
N VAL A 84 3.95 6.12 7.53
CA VAL A 84 4.38 5.91 6.15
C VAL A 84 5.90 6.02 6.06
N PHE A 85 6.50 5.31 5.11
CA PHE A 85 7.77 5.74 4.55
C PHE A 85 7.54 6.99 3.71
N GLU A 86 8.56 7.86 3.64
CA GLU A 86 8.53 9.05 2.81
C GLU A 86 8.05 8.71 1.39
N PRO A 87 6.89 9.23 0.94
CA PRO A 87 6.33 8.87 -0.34
C PRO A 87 7.07 9.58 -1.48
N THR A 88 7.09 8.96 -2.66
CA THR A 88 7.69 9.58 -3.86
C THR A 88 6.88 10.78 -4.40
N SER A 89 5.69 11.05 -3.85
CA SER A 89 4.92 12.26 -4.14
C SER A 89 3.87 12.57 -3.07
N HIS A 90 3.61 13.86 -2.80
CA HIS A 90 2.57 14.31 -1.87
C HIS A 90 1.26 14.73 -2.53
N ALA A 91 1.21 14.77 -3.87
CA ALA A 91 0.06 15.24 -4.63
C ALA A 91 -1.01 14.16 -4.87
N ALA A 92 -1.20 13.25 -3.91
CA ALA A 92 -2.23 12.21 -3.98
C ALA A 92 -3.55 12.79 -3.43
N GLU A 93 -4.57 12.91 -4.29
CA GLU A 93 -5.94 13.34 -3.93
C GLU A 93 -6.89 12.17 -3.73
#